data_AF-A0A6A4WCP0-F1
#
_entry.id   AF-A0A6A4WCP0-F1
#
_cell.length_a   1.000
_cell.length_b   1.000
_cell.length_c   1.000
_cell.angle_alpha   90.00
_cell.angle_beta   90.00
_cell.angle_gamma   90.00
#
_symmetry.space_group_name_H-M   'P 1'
#
loop_
_entity.id
_entity.type
_entity.pdbx_description
1 polymer ?
#
loop_
_entity_poly.entity_id
_entity_poly.type
_entity_poly.pdbx_seq_one_letter_code
_entity_poly.pdbx_strand_id
1 'polypeptide(L)'
;MPQLPCGDNTIVAGDVNAHHPLWDVNCDTADEVGERIATWLDDIGWTTLNDGRPTFSSYRSGSQTAPDAAFCSPTLSRRVTWSVGPDLGSDHLPMLLTVRTGGAAPQRIRKTRWSFKKSAWLTFQDECEAVFAEAGPEHESVQEAATRFHQVLQQASVHHIPRGARAGAKPWALDPELEEAIEARRAARRDIRSGDRAAKERWVAAKQRAASIERRVSQQQFRDFVSSTLNKYQNLGRVHKTLKKWEVVC
;
A
#
# COMPACT_ATOMS: atom_id res chain seq x y z
N MET A 1 -19.01 -6.17 30.10
CA MET A 1 -18.04 -5.85 29.04
C MET A 1 -17.77 -4.36 29.05
N PRO A 2 -16.56 -3.88 28.71
CA PRO A 2 -16.34 -2.45 28.51
C PRO A 2 -17.37 -1.91 27.51
N GLN A 3 -17.97 -0.75 27.79
CA GLN A 3 -18.91 -0.12 26.86
C GLN A 3 -18.16 0.24 25.58
N LEU A 4 -18.57 -0.37 24.47
CA LEU A 4 -18.10 0.04 23.15
C LEU A 4 -18.62 1.46 22.85
N PRO A 5 -17.84 2.29 22.13
CA PRO A 5 -18.30 3.62 21.72
C PRO A 5 -19.64 3.56 20.97
N CYS A 6 -20.58 4.43 21.32
CA CYS A 6 -21.93 4.46 20.73
C CYS A 6 -22.36 5.85 20.22
N GLY A 7 -21.40 6.77 19.98
CA GLY A 7 -21.71 8.15 19.58
C GLY A 7 -22.12 8.33 18.11
N ASP A 8 -22.83 9.42 17.83
CA ASP A 8 -23.41 9.75 16.50
C ASP A 8 -22.40 10.13 15.42
N ASN A 9 -21.11 10.09 15.67
CA ASN A 9 -20.07 10.28 14.65
C ASN A 9 -18.92 9.34 14.96
N THR A 10 -19.23 8.06 15.09
CA THR A 10 -18.27 7.05 15.51
C THR A 10 -18.20 5.90 14.52
N ILE A 11 -16.98 5.43 14.30
CA ILE A 11 -16.65 4.20 13.58
C ILE A 11 -15.90 3.32 14.56
N VAL A 12 -16.31 2.06 14.66
CA VAL A 12 -15.57 1.02 15.37
C VAL A 12 -15.06 0.06 14.31
N ALA A 13 -13.76 -0.19 14.28
CA ALA A 13 -13.16 -1.12 13.32
C ALA A 13 -11.97 -1.85 13.93
N GLY A 14 -11.84 -3.13 13.63
CA GLY A 14 -10.72 -3.94 14.10
C GLY A 14 -10.94 -5.43 13.85
N ASP A 15 -9.98 -6.21 14.32
CA ASP A 15 -10.12 -7.66 14.42
C ASP A 15 -11.02 -8.00 15.61
N VAL A 16 -12.23 -8.46 15.33
CA VAL A 16 -13.21 -8.85 16.35
C VAL A 16 -13.17 -10.35 16.64
N ASN A 17 -12.46 -11.14 15.80
CA ASN A 17 -12.42 -12.61 15.86
C ASN A 17 -13.81 -13.23 16.06
N ALA A 18 -14.81 -12.71 15.33
CA ALA A 18 -16.20 -13.11 15.44
C ALA A 18 -16.83 -13.24 14.05
N HIS A 19 -17.70 -14.23 13.89
CA HIS A 19 -18.37 -14.55 12.63
C HIS A 19 -19.87 -14.29 12.76
N HIS A 20 -20.42 -13.56 11.78
CA HIS A 20 -21.85 -13.36 11.62
C HIS A 20 -22.18 -13.12 10.15
N PRO A 21 -23.34 -13.58 9.64
CA PRO A 21 -23.80 -13.30 8.27
C PRO A 21 -23.90 -11.81 7.90
N LEU A 22 -23.79 -10.89 8.88
CA LEU A 22 -23.89 -9.45 8.65
C LEU A 22 -22.60 -8.88 8.06
N TRP A 23 -21.45 -9.51 8.28
CA TRP A 23 -20.15 -9.01 7.81
C TRP A 23 -19.25 -10.07 7.19
N ASP A 24 -19.63 -11.35 7.24
CA ASP A 24 -18.91 -12.46 6.62
C ASP A 24 -19.85 -13.21 5.68
N VAL A 25 -19.62 -13.08 4.36
CA VAL A 25 -20.47 -13.71 3.33
C VAL A 25 -20.38 -15.25 3.35
N ASN A 26 -19.32 -15.79 3.92
CA ASN A 26 -19.10 -17.24 4.01
C ASN A 26 -19.60 -17.82 5.35
N CYS A 27 -20.26 -17.01 6.18
CA CYS A 27 -20.81 -17.41 7.47
C CYS A 27 -22.32 -17.62 7.34
N ASP A 28 -22.78 -18.86 7.48
CA ASP A 28 -24.21 -19.20 7.48
C ASP A 28 -24.83 -19.06 8.88
N THR A 29 -24.04 -19.29 9.93
CA THR A 29 -24.48 -19.26 11.33
C THR A 29 -23.46 -18.50 12.14
N ALA A 30 -23.93 -17.50 12.88
CA ALA A 30 -23.06 -16.69 13.71
C ALA A 30 -22.55 -17.49 14.92
N ASP A 31 -21.36 -17.12 15.39
CA ASP A 31 -20.87 -17.57 16.69
C ASP A 31 -21.45 -16.69 17.83
N GLU A 32 -21.23 -17.09 19.08
CA GLU A 32 -21.75 -16.38 20.25
C GLU A 32 -21.30 -14.92 20.30
N VAL A 33 -20.07 -14.62 19.86
CA VAL A 33 -19.53 -13.26 19.88
C VAL A 33 -20.17 -12.44 18.76
N GLY A 34 -20.35 -13.04 17.59
CA GLY A 34 -21.03 -12.44 16.45
C GLY A 34 -22.47 -12.06 16.78
N GLU A 35 -23.24 -12.96 17.38
CA GLU A 35 -24.62 -12.69 17.81
C GLU A 35 -24.70 -11.54 18.81
N ARG A 36 -23.76 -11.50 19.77
CA ARG A 36 -23.71 -10.44 20.77
C ARG A 36 -23.37 -9.08 20.15
N ILE A 37 -22.47 -9.04 19.17
CA ILE A 37 -22.17 -7.82 18.42
C ILE A 37 -23.39 -7.40 17.57
N ALA A 38 -24.03 -8.33 16.87
CA ALA A 38 -25.21 -8.04 16.07
C ALA A 38 -26.37 -7.49 16.90
N THR A 39 -26.64 -8.09 18.06
CA THR A 39 -27.64 -7.59 19.02
C THR A 39 -27.28 -6.18 19.49
N TRP A 40 -26.01 -5.94 19.86
CA TRP A 40 -25.56 -4.60 20.27
C TRP A 40 -25.72 -3.56 19.16
N LEU A 41 -25.43 -3.92 17.89
CA LEU A 41 -25.62 -3.02 16.76
C LEU A 41 -27.09 -2.67 16.56
N ASP A 42 -27.98 -3.65 16.66
CA ASP A 42 -29.43 -3.46 16.56
C ASP A 42 -29.94 -2.53 17.68
N ASP A 43 -29.53 -2.78 18.93
CA ASP A 43 -29.91 -1.99 20.11
C ASP A 43 -29.58 -0.49 19.97
N ILE A 44 -28.44 -0.17 19.33
CA ILE A 44 -27.99 1.21 19.13
C ILE A 44 -28.32 1.77 17.73
N GLY A 45 -29.00 0.97 16.88
CA GLY A 45 -29.35 1.34 15.51
C GLY A 45 -28.14 1.55 14.60
N TRP A 46 -27.04 0.85 14.81
CA TRP A 46 -25.83 0.92 13.98
C TRP A 46 -25.83 -0.13 12.87
N THR A 47 -24.96 0.06 11.87
CA THR A 47 -24.80 -0.87 10.76
C THR A 47 -23.35 -1.29 10.57
N THR A 48 -23.17 -2.49 10.01
CA THR A 48 -21.92 -2.94 9.41
C THR A 48 -21.57 -2.11 8.17
N LEU A 49 -20.27 -1.90 7.96
CA LEU A 49 -19.68 -1.32 6.77
C LEU A 49 -19.12 -2.39 5.82
N ASN A 50 -18.84 -3.59 6.32
CA ASN A 50 -18.33 -4.69 5.52
C ASN A 50 -19.36 -5.09 4.46
N ASP A 51 -18.91 -5.41 3.25
CA ASP A 51 -19.77 -5.99 2.20
C ASP A 51 -19.75 -7.53 2.18
N GLY A 52 -19.22 -8.13 3.24
CA GLY A 52 -19.10 -9.59 3.39
C GLY A 52 -17.82 -10.18 2.81
N ARG A 53 -17.03 -9.45 2.02
CA ARG A 53 -15.79 -9.99 1.44
C ARG A 53 -14.79 -10.43 2.53
N PRO A 54 -14.10 -11.58 2.35
CA PRO A 54 -13.14 -12.08 3.33
C PRO A 54 -12.00 -11.10 3.62
N THR A 55 -11.71 -10.91 4.90
CA THR A 55 -10.53 -10.18 5.39
C THR A 55 -9.42 -11.12 5.83
N PHE A 56 -9.66 -12.43 5.89
CA PHE A 56 -8.69 -13.42 6.33
C PHE A 56 -8.61 -14.61 5.37
N SER A 57 -7.44 -15.23 5.28
CA SER A 57 -7.26 -16.51 4.59
C SER A 57 -6.41 -17.46 5.43
N SER A 58 -6.95 -18.62 5.80
CA SER A 58 -6.28 -19.60 6.65
C SER A 58 -5.17 -20.35 5.91
N TYR A 59 -3.97 -20.38 6.48
CA TYR A 59 -2.87 -21.22 5.97
C TYR A 59 -3.14 -22.71 6.12
N ARG A 60 -3.96 -23.11 7.10
CA ARG A 60 -4.21 -24.52 7.41
C ARG A 60 -5.24 -25.10 6.44
N SER A 61 -6.39 -24.45 6.37
CA SER A 61 -7.57 -24.93 5.64
C SER A 61 -7.74 -24.29 4.25
N GLY A 62 -7.14 -23.13 3.98
CA GLY A 62 -7.48 -22.33 2.80
C GLY A 62 -8.85 -21.66 2.89
N SER A 63 -9.53 -21.76 4.05
CA SER A 63 -10.81 -21.08 4.27
C SER A 63 -10.63 -19.56 4.24
N GLN A 64 -11.63 -18.88 3.72
CA GLN A 64 -11.68 -17.43 3.64
C GLN A 64 -12.86 -16.95 4.49
N THR A 65 -12.58 -16.08 5.46
CA THR A 65 -13.57 -15.56 6.43
C THR A 65 -13.33 -14.07 6.66
N ALA A 66 -14.23 -13.41 7.38
CA ALA A 66 -14.13 -11.99 7.74
C ALA A 66 -14.15 -11.78 9.27
N PRO A 67 -13.06 -12.14 9.99
CA PRO A 67 -12.94 -11.86 11.43
C PRO A 67 -12.68 -10.38 11.73
N ASP A 68 -12.27 -9.60 10.74
CA ASP A 68 -12.13 -8.15 10.85
C ASP A 68 -13.42 -7.47 10.39
N ALA A 69 -13.97 -6.60 11.24
CA ALA A 69 -15.23 -5.93 10.98
C ALA A 69 -15.16 -4.42 11.28
N ALA A 70 -15.96 -3.66 10.56
CA ALA A 70 -16.15 -2.23 10.75
C ALA A 70 -17.64 -1.90 10.86
N PHE A 71 -17.98 -1.06 11.83
CA PHE A 71 -19.34 -0.64 12.16
C PHE A 71 -19.39 0.87 12.30
N CYS A 72 -20.54 1.47 12.05
CA CYS A 72 -20.69 2.92 12.23
C CYS A 72 -22.12 3.35 12.57
N SER A 73 -22.20 4.57 13.10
CA SER A 73 -23.45 5.29 13.32
C SER A 73 -24.19 5.57 11.99
N PRO A 74 -25.54 5.63 12.00
CA PRO A 74 -26.35 5.93 10.79
C PRO A 74 -25.95 7.20 10.06
N THR A 75 -25.50 8.21 10.79
CA THR A 75 -25.01 9.50 10.28
C THR A 75 -23.76 9.37 9.40
N LEU A 76 -22.96 8.31 9.59
CA LEU A 76 -21.71 8.07 8.87
C LEU A 76 -21.86 7.02 7.78
N SER A 77 -22.83 6.11 7.86
CA SER A 77 -23.01 5.01 6.89
C SER A 77 -23.06 5.48 5.43
N ARG A 78 -23.67 6.65 5.17
CA ARG A 78 -23.76 7.24 3.82
C ARG A 78 -22.50 7.98 3.36
N ARG A 79 -21.57 8.25 4.28
CA ARG A 79 -20.32 9.01 4.04
C ARG A 79 -19.09 8.13 4.01
N VAL A 80 -19.22 6.87 4.40
CA VAL A 80 -18.11 5.92 4.48
C VAL A 80 -18.27 4.87 3.41
N THR A 81 -17.21 4.62 2.64
CA THR A 81 -17.11 3.42 1.81
C THR A 81 -16.08 2.46 2.40
N TRP A 82 -16.36 1.18 2.27
CA TRP A 82 -15.50 0.09 2.73
C TRP A 82 -15.04 -0.75 1.54
N SER A 83 -13.82 -1.26 1.63
CA SER A 83 -13.29 -2.25 0.68
C SER A 83 -12.17 -3.05 1.30
N VAL A 84 -11.92 -4.24 0.75
CA VAL A 84 -10.72 -5.02 1.07
C VAL A 84 -9.53 -4.45 0.29
N GLY A 85 -8.46 -4.15 0.99
CA GLY A 85 -7.20 -3.69 0.40
C GLY A 85 -6.31 -4.82 -0.11
N PRO A 86 -5.11 -4.46 -0.62
CA PRO A 86 -4.24 -5.43 -1.27
C PRO A 86 -3.60 -6.39 -0.28
N ASP A 87 -3.20 -7.57 -0.77
CA ASP A 87 -2.40 -8.52 0.00
C ASP A 87 -1.00 -7.94 0.33
N LEU A 88 -0.75 -7.78 1.63
CA LEU A 88 0.50 -7.28 2.22
C LEU A 88 1.40 -8.41 2.76
N GLY A 89 1.04 -9.69 2.58
CA GLY A 89 1.82 -10.86 2.99
C GLY A 89 1.43 -11.46 4.34
N SER A 90 0.49 -10.84 5.04
CA SER A 90 -0.22 -11.43 6.19
C SER A 90 -1.35 -12.33 5.71
N ASP A 91 -1.83 -13.20 6.58
CA ASP A 91 -3.09 -13.93 6.47
C ASP A 91 -4.30 -13.01 6.57
N HIS A 92 -4.17 -11.84 7.18
CA HIS A 92 -5.16 -10.78 7.10
C HIS A 92 -4.94 -9.90 5.87
N LEU A 93 -6.05 -9.40 5.35
CA LEU A 93 -6.15 -8.36 4.34
C LEU A 93 -6.59 -7.06 5.02
N PRO A 94 -5.99 -5.92 4.68
CA PRO A 94 -6.36 -4.66 5.29
C PRO A 94 -7.78 -4.26 4.90
N MET A 95 -8.55 -3.72 5.85
CA MET A 95 -9.78 -3.00 5.54
C MET A 95 -9.47 -1.56 5.17
N LEU A 96 -10.05 -1.08 4.07
CA LEU A 96 -9.92 0.31 3.60
C LEU A 96 -11.24 1.04 3.80
N LEU A 97 -11.24 1.98 4.74
CA LEU A 97 -12.35 2.88 5.06
C LEU A 97 -12.08 4.26 4.45
N THR A 98 -12.93 4.70 3.52
CA THR A 98 -12.85 6.05 2.96
C THR A 98 -14.00 6.90 3.50
N VAL A 99 -13.66 7.88 4.35
CA VAL A 99 -14.63 8.77 4.98
C VAL A 99 -14.71 10.09 4.22
N ARG A 100 -15.89 10.41 3.67
CA ARG A 100 -16.18 11.71 3.06
C ARG A 100 -16.41 12.73 4.17
N THR A 101 -15.46 13.63 4.35
CA THR A 101 -15.55 14.74 5.31
C THR A 101 -15.90 16.03 4.59
N GLY A 102 -16.61 16.93 5.28
CA GLY A 102 -16.83 18.30 4.81
C GLY A 102 -15.61 19.17 5.10
N GLY A 103 -15.28 20.08 4.19
CA GLY A 103 -14.15 20.99 4.31
C GLY A 103 -12.90 20.53 3.56
N ALA A 104 -11.94 21.44 3.37
CA ALA A 104 -10.67 21.10 2.75
C ALA A 104 -9.87 20.22 3.70
N ALA A 105 -9.42 19.04 3.23
CA ALA A 105 -8.48 18.23 3.98
C ALA A 105 -7.24 19.07 4.34
N PRO A 106 -6.71 18.96 5.57
CA PRO A 106 -5.47 19.64 5.90
C PRO A 106 -4.38 19.19 4.91
N GLN A 107 -3.91 20.13 4.11
CA GLN A 107 -2.86 19.89 3.13
C GLN A 107 -1.58 19.55 3.90
N ARG A 108 -1.24 18.27 3.98
CA ARG A 108 0.04 17.85 4.53
C ARG A 108 1.13 18.14 3.51
N ILE A 109 1.60 19.39 3.47
CA ILE A 109 2.66 19.82 2.57
C ILE A 109 3.96 19.13 2.98
N ARG A 110 4.34 18.09 2.24
CA ARG A 110 5.65 17.46 2.36
C ARG A 110 6.49 17.90 1.16
N LYS A 111 7.75 18.26 1.41
CA LYS A 111 8.72 18.51 0.32
C LYS A 111 8.88 17.22 -0.49
N THR A 112 8.36 17.21 -1.71
CA THR A 112 8.50 16.09 -2.65
C THR A 112 9.89 16.06 -3.27
N ARG A 113 10.38 14.87 -3.59
CA ARG A 113 11.62 14.65 -4.33
C ARG A 113 11.32 13.89 -5.62
N TRP A 114 12.13 14.10 -6.64
CA TRP A 114 12.09 13.33 -7.88
C TRP A 114 12.37 11.84 -7.60
N SER A 115 11.62 10.97 -8.26
CA SER A 115 11.74 9.51 -8.18
C SER A 115 12.36 8.97 -9.48
N PHE A 116 13.66 9.16 -9.65
CA PHE A 116 14.44 8.71 -10.82
C PHE A 116 14.42 7.20 -11.08
N LYS A 117 14.03 6.38 -10.09
CA LYS A 117 13.82 4.93 -10.30
C LYS A 117 12.50 4.60 -11.01
N LYS A 118 11.54 5.53 -11.03
CA LYS A 118 10.19 5.33 -11.58
C LYS A 118 9.93 6.19 -12.82
N SER A 119 10.95 6.87 -13.33
CA SER A 119 10.84 7.73 -14.48
C SER A 119 10.74 6.93 -15.76
N ALA A 120 9.92 7.43 -16.68
CA ALA A 120 9.86 6.94 -18.05
C ALA A 120 10.97 7.61 -18.87
N TRP A 121 12.20 7.09 -18.74
CA TRP A 121 13.37 7.74 -19.35
C TRP A 121 13.33 7.82 -20.86
N LEU A 122 12.74 6.83 -21.53
CA LEU A 122 12.58 6.83 -22.99
C LEU A 122 11.66 7.96 -23.44
N THR A 123 10.46 8.08 -22.86
CA THR A 123 9.53 9.15 -23.22
C THR A 123 10.02 10.54 -22.81
N PHE A 124 10.78 10.62 -21.71
CA PHE A 124 11.50 11.84 -21.32
C PHE A 124 12.50 12.27 -22.41
N GLN A 125 13.29 11.32 -22.92
CA GLN A 125 14.26 11.57 -23.96
C GLN A 125 13.58 11.98 -25.26
N ASP A 126 12.56 11.24 -25.69
CA ASP A 126 11.80 11.53 -26.91
C ASP A 126 11.21 12.95 -26.90
N GLU A 127 10.62 13.38 -25.76
CA GLU A 127 10.08 14.75 -25.62
C GLU A 127 11.20 15.81 -25.71
N CYS A 128 12.33 15.59 -25.05
CA CYS A 128 13.45 16.52 -25.12
C CYS A 128 14.00 16.63 -26.54
N GLU A 129 14.22 15.49 -27.21
CA GLU A 129 14.75 15.43 -28.57
C GLU A 129 13.80 16.10 -29.57
N ALA A 130 12.48 15.90 -29.43
CA ALA A 130 11.49 16.56 -30.28
C ALA A 130 11.59 18.09 -30.18
N VAL A 131 11.71 18.64 -28.97
CA VAL A 131 11.82 20.11 -28.77
C VAL A 131 13.20 20.63 -29.18
N PHE A 132 14.25 19.83 -29.07
CA PHE A 132 15.59 20.22 -29.53
C PHE A 132 15.79 20.09 -31.03
N ALA A 133 14.99 19.28 -31.72
CA ALA A 133 14.96 19.20 -33.18
C ALA A 133 14.37 20.46 -33.83
N GLU A 134 13.53 21.20 -33.10
CA GLU A 134 13.05 22.51 -33.55
C GLU A 134 14.20 23.54 -33.52
N ALA A 135 14.33 24.30 -34.62
CA ALA A 135 15.32 25.37 -34.69
C ALA A 135 15.05 26.41 -33.61
N GLY A 136 16.09 26.76 -32.84
CA GLY A 136 16.03 27.87 -31.91
C GLY A 136 15.87 29.22 -32.63
N PRO A 137 15.63 30.31 -31.87
CA PRO A 137 15.56 31.64 -32.44
C PRO A 137 16.81 32.00 -33.26
N GLU A 138 16.66 32.69 -34.40
CA GLU A 138 17.76 33.04 -35.32
C GLU A 138 18.89 33.85 -34.66
N HIS A 139 18.60 34.54 -33.57
CA HIS A 139 19.56 35.38 -32.83
C HIS A 139 19.61 35.01 -31.34
N GLU A 140 19.58 33.71 -31.03
CA GLU A 140 19.72 33.22 -29.67
C GLU A 140 21.19 33.36 -29.19
N SER A 141 21.40 34.06 -28.08
CA SER A 141 22.69 34.08 -27.39
C SER A 141 22.97 32.74 -26.70
N VAL A 142 24.23 32.47 -26.38
CA VAL A 142 24.63 31.26 -25.63
C VAL A 142 23.85 31.12 -24.32
N GLN A 143 23.59 32.24 -23.63
CA GLN A 143 22.85 32.24 -22.37
C GLN A 143 21.38 31.90 -22.56
N GLU A 144 20.76 32.40 -23.63
CA GLU A 144 19.37 32.09 -23.98
C GLU A 144 19.23 30.61 -24.37
N ALA A 145 20.16 30.08 -25.17
CA ALA A 145 20.21 28.67 -25.53
C ALA A 145 20.35 27.75 -24.30
N ALA A 146 21.24 28.11 -23.36
CA ALA A 146 21.40 27.37 -22.10
C ALA A 146 20.15 27.44 -21.21
N THR A 147 19.43 28.56 -21.25
CA THR A 147 18.17 28.75 -20.53
C THR A 147 17.06 27.89 -21.14
N ARG A 148 16.91 27.91 -22.47
CA ARG A 148 15.98 27.07 -23.21
C ARG A 148 16.23 25.59 -22.92
N PHE A 149 17.48 25.17 -23.00
CA PHE A 149 17.89 23.81 -22.65
C PHE A 149 17.42 23.38 -21.26
N HIS A 150 17.67 24.20 -20.23
CA HIS A 150 17.21 23.91 -18.87
C HIS A 150 15.68 23.86 -18.74
N GLN A 151 14.96 24.74 -19.43
CA GLN A 151 13.50 24.78 -19.38
C GLN A 151 12.87 23.53 -19.99
N VAL A 152 13.39 23.08 -21.14
CA VAL A 152 12.95 21.82 -21.77
C VAL A 152 13.15 20.64 -20.83
N LEU A 153 14.33 20.50 -20.23
CA LEU A 153 14.59 19.44 -19.26
C LEU A 153 13.65 19.52 -18.05
N GLN A 154 13.37 20.71 -17.54
CA GLN A 154 12.48 20.90 -16.40
C GLN A 154 11.03 20.52 -16.72
N GLN A 155 10.53 20.93 -17.89
CA GLN A 155 9.17 20.61 -18.35
C GLN A 155 9.01 19.11 -18.57
N ALA A 156 9.91 18.50 -19.35
CA ALA A 156 9.92 17.05 -19.57
C ALA A 156 10.06 16.27 -18.26
N SER A 157 10.85 16.78 -17.30
CA SER A 157 10.96 16.17 -15.98
C SER A 157 9.61 16.16 -15.24
N VAL A 158 8.82 17.24 -15.32
CA VAL A 158 7.49 17.32 -14.69
C VAL A 158 6.53 16.29 -15.30
N HIS A 159 6.63 16.04 -16.60
CA HIS A 159 5.78 15.07 -17.31
C HIS A 159 6.19 13.60 -17.02
N HIS A 160 7.49 13.31 -16.99
CA HIS A 160 7.99 11.93 -17.06
C HIS A 160 8.71 11.43 -15.80
N ILE A 161 9.08 12.31 -14.87
CA ILE A 161 9.76 11.94 -13.62
C ILE A 161 8.79 12.17 -12.46
N PRO A 162 8.19 11.11 -11.90
CA PRO A 162 7.23 11.29 -10.82
C PRO A 162 7.90 11.88 -9.57
N ARG A 163 7.19 12.77 -8.88
CA ARG A 163 7.61 13.33 -7.59
C ARG A 163 6.89 12.64 -6.44
N GLY A 164 7.60 12.40 -5.33
CA GLY A 164 7.02 11.75 -4.16
C GLY A 164 7.66 12.20 -2.84
N ALA A 165 6.92 12.04 -1.75
CA ALA A 165 7.38 12.37 -0.40
C ALA A 165 7.21 11.19 0.56
N ARG A 166 7.53 9.97 0.09
CA ARG A 166 7.35 8.75 0.88
C ARG A 166 8.37 8.69 2.02
N ALA A 167 7.88 8.86 3.25
CA ALA A 167 8.66 8.56 4.45
C ALA A 167 8.89 7.04 4.54
N GLY A 168 10.06 6.62 5.04
CA GLY A 168 10.33 5.21 5.29
C GLY A 168 10.39 4.32 4.04
N ALA A 169 10.66 4.87 2.85
CA ALA A 169 10.81 4.05 1.65
C ALA A 169 11.92 3.00 1.85
N LYS A 170 11.54 1.72 1.74
CA LYS A 170 12.42 0.56 1.71
C LYS A 170 13.16 0.54 0.36
N PRO A 171 14.50 0.64 0.33
CA PRO A 171 15.27 0.69 -0.91
C PRO A 171 15.04 -0.50 -1.86
N TRP A 172 14.76 -1.68 -1.29
CA TRP A 172 14.60 -2.94 -2.01
C TRP A 172 13.18 -3.22 -2.49
N ALA A 173 12.22 -2.38 -2.13
CA ALA A 173 10.81 -2.63 -2.45
C ALA A 173 10.46 -2.50 -3.94
N LEU A 174 11.39 -2.02 -4.77
CA LEU A 174 11.24 -1.91 -6.23
C LEU A 174 12.23 -2.83 -6.97
N ASP A 175 12.73 -3.86 -6.28
CA ASP A 175 13.53 -4.88 -6.94
C ASP A 175 12.62 -5.72 -7.87
N PRO A 176 12.95 -5.87 -9.16
CA PRO A 176 12.06 -6.53 -10.12
C PRO A 176 11.67 -7.95 -9.73
N GLU A 177 12.59 -8.71 -9.14
CA GLU A 177 12.34 -10.09 -8.72
C GLU A 177 11.38 -10.12 -7.53
N LEU A 178 11.51 -9.15 -6.61
CA LEU A 178 10.58 -9.00 -5.49
C LEU A 178 9.19 -8.55 -5.96
N GLU A 179 9.10 -7.62 -6.91
CA GLU A 179 7.84 -7.17 -7.49
C GLU A 179 7.10 -8.34 -8.15
N GLU A 180 7.78 -9.13 -8.98
CA GLU A 180 7.24 -10.34 -9.59
C GLU A 180 6.76 -11.36 -8.55
N ALA A 181 7.55 -11.59 -7.50
CA ALA A 181 7.17 -12.52 -6.43
C ALA A 181 5.95 -12.06 -5.62
N ILE A 182 5.81 -10.76 -5.39
CA ILE A 182 4.63 -10.17 -4.74
C ILE A 182 3.39 -10.31 -5.62
N GLU A 183 3.51 -10.07 -6.93
CA GLU A 183 2.39 -10.24 -7.86
C GLU A 183 1.98 -11.71 -8.00
N ALA A 184 2.94 -12.64 -8.06
CA ALA A 184 2.65 -14.08 -8.04
C ALA A 184 1.93 -14.51 -6.75
N ARG A 185 2.34 -13.99 -5.59
CA ARG A 185 1.65 -14.23 -4.31
C ARG A 185 0.22 -13.70 -4.34
N ARG A 186 0.02 -12.47 -4.81
CA ARG A 186 -1.30 -11.84 -4.94
C ARG A 186 -2.21 -12.64 -5.86
N ALA A 187 -1.69 -13.11 -7.00
CA ALA A 187 -2.41 -13.95 -7.94
C ALA A 187 -2.82 -15.28 -7.29
N ALA A 188 -1.87 -16.01 -6.70
CA ALA A 188 -2.13 -17.28 -6.04
C ALA A 188 -3.17 -17.14 -4.90
N ARG A 189 -3.19 -16.00 -4.19
CA ARG A 189 -4.20 -15.72 -3.16
C ARG A 189 -5.60 -15.54 -3.73
N ARG A 190 -5.74 -14.84 -4.86
CA ARG A 190 -7.04 -14.65 -5.55
C ARG A 190 -7.64 -15.97 -6.02
N ASP A 191 -6.79 -16.97 -6.27
CA ASP A 191 -7.21 -18.30 -6.74
C ASP A 191 -7.56 -19.26 -5.59
N ILE A 192 -7.38 -18.87 -4.32
CA ILE A 192 -7.77 -19.70 -3.19
C ILE A 192 -9.26 -19.97 -3.23
N ARG A 193 -9.63 -21.23 -3.08
CA ARG A 193 -11.01 -21.69 -2.87
C ARG A 193 -11.03 -22.64 -1.68
N SER A 194 -12.10 -22.59 -0.90
CA SER A 194 -12.29 -23.51 0.21
C SER A 194 -12.24 -24.96 -0.29
N GLY A 195 -11.45 -25.82 0.37
CA GLY A 195 -11.26 -27.22 -0.01
C GLY A 195 -10.27 -27.47 -1.15
N ASP A 196 -9.82 -26.46 -1.90
CA ASP A 196 -8.78 -26.63 -2.94
C ASP A 196 -7.38 -26.66 -2.31
N ARG A 197 -6.91 -27.88 -2.04
CA ARG A 197 -5.58 -28.13 -1.49
C ARG A 197 -4.47 -27.62 -2.40
N ALA A 198 -4.59 -27.77 -3.71
CA ALA A 198 -3.56 -27.38 -4.66
C ALA A 198 -3.44 -25.85 -4.76
N ALA A 199 -4.56 -25.13 -4.80
CA ALA A 199 -4.54 -23.66 -4.75
C ALA A 199 -3.92 -23.14 -3.46
N LYS A 200 -4.27 -23.74 -2.31
CA LYS A 200 -3.66 -23.40 -1.02
C LYS A 200 -2.15 -23.61 -1.02
N GLU A 201 -1.68 -24.78 -1.48
CA GLU A 201 -0.25 -25.09 -1.55
C GLU A 201 0.50 -24.13 -2.47
N ARG A 202 -0.07 -23.76 -3.63
CA ARG A 202 0.48 -22.73 -4.52
C ARG A 202 0.61 -21.38 -3.81
N TRP A 203 -0.42 -20.94 -3.08
CA TRP A 203 -0.38 -19.68 -2.35
C TRP A 203 0.66 -19.68 -1.23
N VAL A 204 0.73 -20.76 -0.43
CA VAL A 204 1.73 -20.90 0.63
C VAL A 204 3.15 -20.86 0.05
N ALA A 205 3.40 -21.58 -1.04
CA ALA A 205 4.69 -21.57 -1.73
C ALA A 205 5.03 -20.17 -2.27
N ALA A 206 4.08 -19.48 -2.91
CA ALA A 206 4.28 -18.12 -3.41
C ALA A 206 4.56 -17.12 -2.28
N LYS A 207 3.89 -17.24 -1.13
CA LYS A 207 4.18 -16.44 0.07
C LYS A 207 5.61 -16.68 0.56
N GLN A 208 6.01 -17.95 0.70
CA GLN A 208 7.37 -18.31 1.16
C GLN A 208 8.43 -17.79 0.19
N ARG A 209 8.19 -17.91 -1.13
CA ARG A 209 9.07 -17.36 -2.16
C ARG A 209 9.21 -15.84 -2.01
N ALA A 210 8.11 -15.10 -1.92
CA ALA A 210 8.16 -13.64 -1.76
C ALA A 210 8.90 -13.21 -0.49
N ALA A 211 8.69 -13.91 0.64
CA ALA A 211 9.40 -13.62 1.89
C ALA A 211 10.91 -13.92 1.80
N SER A 212 11.28 -15.03 1.15
CA SER A 212 12.69 -15.40 0.92
C SER A 212 13.40 -14.37 0.02
N ILE A 213 12.75 -13.95 -1.07
CA ILE A 213 13.25 -12.92 -1.97
C ILE A 213 13.37 -11.58 -1.25
N GLU A 214 12.35 -11.14 -0.49
CA GLU A 214 12.44 -9.88 0.27
C GLU A 214 13.64 -9.89 1.21
N ARG A 215 13.84 -10.99 1.94
CA ARG A 215 15.00 -11.16 2.83
C ARG A 215 16.32 -11.07 2.07
N ARG A 216 16.48 -11.84 0.99
CA ARG A 216 17.71 -11.87 0.19
C ARG A 216 18.02 -10.50 -0.42
N VAL A 217 17.04 -9.88 -1.08
CA VAL A 217 17.24 -8.58 -1.74
C VAL A 217 17.50 -7.49 -0.71
N SER A 218 16.79 -7.49 0.43
CA SER A 218 17.04 -6.56 1.52
C SER A 218 18.49 -6.66 2.03
N GLN A 219 18.97 -7.90 2.25
CA GLN A 219 20.35 -8.15 2.68
C GLN A 219 21.38 -7.76 1.61
N GLN A 220 21.13 -8.08 0.34
CA GLN A 220 22.02 -7.70 -0.76
C GLN A 220 22.14 -6.18 -0.85
N GLN A 221 21.02 -5.46 -0.86
CA GLN A 221 21.04 -4.00 -0.91
C GLN A 221 21.64 -3.37 0.35
N PHE A 222 21.51 -4.01 1.52
CA PHE A 222 22.22 -3.57 2.71
C PHE A 222 23.73 -3.71 2.52
N ARG A 223 24.22 -4.85 2.03
CA ARG A 223 25.64 -5.07 1.73
C ARG A 223 26.15 -4.05 0.71
N ASP A 224 25.39 -3.82 -0.37
CA ASP A 224 25.75 -2.85 -1.40
C ASP A 224 25.78 -1.42 -0.83
N PHE A 225 24.83 -1.06 0.03
CA PHE A 225 24.82 0.23 0.72
C PHE A 225 26.06 0.39 1.62
N VAL A 226 26.39 -0.62 2.42
CA VAL A 226 27.57 -0.60 3.30
C VAL A 226 28.86 -0.52 2.49
N SER A 227 28.99 -1.28 1.41
CA SER A 227 30.22 -1.33 0.61
C SER A 227 30.43 -0.08 -0.26
N SER A 228 29.35 0.47 -0.83
CA SER A 228 29.45 1.58 -1.79
C SER A 228 29.21 2.97 -1.19
N THR A 229 28.39 3.06 -0.14
CA THR A 229 27.89 4.35 0.35
C THR A 229 28.51 4.74 1.69
N LEU A 230 28.81 3.79 2.57
CA LEU A 230 29.44 4.05 3.87
C LEU A 230 30.96 4.27 3.72
N ASN A 231 31.36 5.50 3.43
CA ASN A 231 32.76 5.94 3.48
C ASN A 231 32.98 7.03 4.55
N LYS A 232 34.26 7.31 4.88
CA LYS A 232 34.66 8.26 5.94
C LYS A 232 34.08 9.69 5.80
N TYR A 233 33.55 10.04 4.63
CA TYR A 233 33.03 11.38 4.33
C TYR A 233 31.50 11.47 4.47
N GLN A 234 30.81 10.40 4.87
CA GLN A 234 29.35 10.44 5.00
C GLN A 234 28.88 11.11 6.30
N ASN A 235 27.75 11.81 6.18
CA ASN A 235 27.04 12.37 7.31
C ASN A 235 26.47 11.25 8.21
N LEU A 236 26.93 11.18 9.47
CA LEU A 236 26.48 10.22 10.48
C LEU A 236 24.95 10.15 10.65
N GLY A 237 24.26 11.30 10.57
CA GLY A 237 22.80 11.35 10.65
C GLY A 237 22.09 10.66 9.48
N ARG A 238 22.69 10.70 8.28
CA ARG A 238 22.20 9.96 7.11
C ARG A 238 22.41 8.46 7.25
N VAL A 239 23.57 8.05 7.77
CA VAL A 239 23.87 6.65 8.07
C VAL A 239 22.85 6.10 9.06
N HIS A 240 22.68 6.76 10.22
CA HIS A 240 21.75 6.33 11.26
C HIS A 240 20.31 6.20 10.75
N LYS A 241 19.80 7.19 10.01
CA LYS A 241 18.45 7.12 9.39
C LYS A 241 18.29 5.97 8.41
N THR A 242 19.37 5.55 7.76
CA THR A 242 19.32 4.45 6.80
C THR A 242 19.36 3.11 7.54
N LEU A 243 20.22 2.96 8.55
CA LEU A 243 20.26 1.76 9.42
C LEU A 243 18.89 1.47 10.07
N LYS A 244 18.20 2.51 10.58
CA LYS A 244 16.83 2.38 11.12
C LYS A 244 15.81 1.77 10.16
N LYS A 245 16.04 1.82 8.83
CA LYS A 245 15.13 1.20 7.86
C LYS A 245 15.30 -0.33 7.79
N TRP A 246 16.47 -0.83 8.16
CA TRP A 246 16.78 -2.27 8.16
C TRP A 246 16.52 -2.94 9.51
N GLU A 247 16.42 -2.18 10.61
CA GLU A 247 16.06 -2.70 11.95
C GLU A 247 14.71 -3.44 11.99
N VAL A 248 13.79 -3.17 11.05
CA VAL A 248 12.45 -3.79 11.01
C VAL A 248 12.44 -5.09 10.19
N VAL A 249 13.54 -5.42 9.50
CA VAL A 249 13.57 -6.46 8.45
C VAL A 249 14.58 -7.58 8.79
N CYS A 250 15.52 -7.29 9.68
CA CYS A 250 16.40 -8.28 10.33
C CYS A 250 15.69 -8.86 11.56
#